data_AF-A0AAE4ENS0-F1
#
_entry.id   AF-A0AAE4ENS0-F1
#
_cell.length_a   1.000
_cell.length_b   1.000
_cell.length_c   1.000
_cell.angle_alpha   90.00
_cell.angle_beta   90.00
_cell.angle_gamma   90.00
#
_symmetry.space_group_name_H-M   'P 1'
#
loop_
_entity.id
_entity.type
_entity.pdbx_description
1 polymer ?
#
loop_
_entity_poly.entity_id
_entity_poly.type
_entity_poly.pdbx_seq_one_letter_code
_entity_poly.pdbx_strand_id
1 'polypeptide(L)'
;MNDLKRLAALQARVFEFLEQQDEATLEAIIDGTAQLTVDGAAEPPQTRAGLEAKTVPELKVLVKNRRLGPYSKLTKRELIDRLLGAGSSAPVAEQPTAPAAPQPVASPPPAPPPAAARPGVDAAAIAAHLRETETEEEGAAYLEAQHLDRDSLLAVATELQLTRVDRLSQKELKRRILKQAIGARRKFAGLRKW
;
A
#
# COMPACT_ATOMS: atom_id res chain seq x y z
N MET A 1 11.64 1.78 -30.34
CA MET A 1 12.90 2.53 -30.55
C MET A 1 12.74 4.06 -30.47
N ASN A 2 11.53 4.61 -30.62
CA ASN A 2 11.29 6.06 -30.60
C ASN A 2 11.26 6.65 -29.17
N ASP A 3 10.79 5.87 -28.19
CA ASP A 3 10.68 6.33 -26.80
C ASP A 3 12.04 6.57 -26.13
N LEU A 4 13.04 5.74 -26.47
CA LEU A 4 14.41 5.92 -25.97
C LEU A 4 15.03 7.23 -26.48
N LYS A 5 14.79 7.59 -27.75
CA LYS A 5 15.26 8.85 -28.33
C LYS A 5 14.56 10.06 -27.67
N ARG A 6 13.27 9.93 -27.38
CA ARG A 6 12.51 10.96 -26.66
C ARG A 6 13.01 11.15 -25.23
N LEU A 7 13.29 10.06 -24.53
CA LEU A 7 13.83 10.12 -23.17
C LEU A 7 15.21 10.78 -23.16
N ALA A 8 16.09 10.39 -24.07
CA ALA A 8 17.43 11.00 -24.20
C ALA A 8 17.36 12.49 -24.51
N ALA A 9 16.47 12.91 -25.42
CA ALA A 9 16.25 14.32 -25.74
C ALA A 9 15.69 15.12 -24.53
N LEU A 10 14.81 14.50 -23.74
CA LEU A 10 14.29 15.13 -22.53
C LEU A 10 15.38 15.29 -21.47
N GLN A 11 16.17 14.24 -21.24
CA GLN A 11 17.29 14.29 -20.30
C GLN A 11 18.30 15.38 -20.69
N ALA A 12 18.66 15.48 -21.98
CA ALA A 12 19.56 16.52 -22.47
C ALA A 12 19.05 17.93 -22.16
N ARG A 13 17.75 18.19 -22.37
CA ARG A 13 17.14 19.50 -22.06
C ARG A 13 17.13 19.82 -20.57
N VAL A 14 16.93 18.83 -19.71
CA VAL A 14 17.00 19.03 -18.26
C VAL A 14 18.42 19.40 -17.84
N PHE A 15 19.43 18.72 -18.37
CA PHE A 15 20.83 19.05 -18.08
C PHE A 15 21.22 20.44 -18.60
N GLU A 16 20.81 20.80 -19.81
CA GLU A 16 21.05 22.12 -20.38
C GLU A 16 20.40 23.23 -19.53
N PHE A 17 19.18 23.00 -19.01
CA PHE A 17 18.52 23.93 -18.10
C PHE A 17 19.29 24.09 -16.78
N LEU A 18 19.73 22.97 -16.18
CA LEU A 18 20.49 22.98 -14.93
C LEU A 18 21.85 23.66 -15.09
N GLU A 19 22.50 23.52 -16.24
CA GLU A 19 23.78 24.18 -16.56
C GLU A 19 23.65 25.72 -16.63
N GLN A 20 22.46 26.23 -16.95
CA GLN A 20 22.19 27.67 -17.00
C GLN A 20 21.85 28.28 -15.63
N GLN A 21 21.63 27.47 -14.59
CA GLN A 21 21.31 27.98 -13.25
C GLN A 21 22.58 28.33 -12.48
N ASP A 22 22.49 29.35 -11.63
CA ASP A 22 23.55 29.67 -10.69
C ASP A 22 23.65 28.60 -9.57
N GLU A 23 24.82 28.53 -8.93
CA GLU A 23 25.12 27.52 -7.91
C GLU A 23 24.17 27.61 -6.70
N ALA A 24 23.78 28.82 -6.28
CA ALA A 24 22.86 29.00 -5.16
C ALA A 24 21.44 28.47 -5.48
N THR A 25 20.98 28.65 -6.71
CA THR A 25 19.71 28.07 -7.19
C THR A 25 19.77 26.54 -7.22
N LEU A 26 20.88 25.95 -7.66
CA LEU A 26 21.06 24.50 -7.66
C LEU A 26 21.06 23.93 -6.23
N GLU A 27 21.78 24.55 -5.30
CA GLU A 27 21.75 24.19 -3.88
C GLU A 27 20.34 24.29 -3.31
N ALA A 28 19.61 25.38 -3.60
CA ALA A 28 18.24 25.56 -3.16
C ALA A 28 17.30 24.43 -3.65
N ILE A 29 17.49 23.94 -4.88
CA ILE A 29 16.73 22.81 -5.42
C ILE A 29 17.09 21.51 -4.70
N ILE A 30 18.39 21.26 -4.43
CA ILE A 30 18.87 20.06 -3.74
C ILE A 30 18.35 20.01 -2.31
N ASP A 31 18.38 21.14 -1.60
CA ASP A 31 17.89 21.28 -0.23
C ASP A 31 16.35 21.35 -0.14
N GLY A 32 15.67 21.41 -1.30
CA GLY A 32 14.22 21.46 -1.40
C GLY A 32 13.59 22.80 -1.05
N THR A 33 14.39 23.86 -0.93
CA THR A 33 13.91 25.24 -0.71
C THR A 33 13.36 25.88 -1.99
N ALA A 34 13.86 25.45 -3.16
CA ALA A 34 13.31 25.79 -4.47
C ALA A 34 12.67 24.55 -5.14
N GLN A 35 11.60 24.78 -5.90
CA GLN A 35 10.90 23.71 -6.64
C GLN A 35 10.70 24.15 -8.09
N LEU A 36 10.98 23.23 -9.02
CA LEU A 36 10.71 23.44 -10.45
C LEU A 36 9.21 23.23 -10.71
N THR A 37 8.53 24.29 -11.11
CA THR A 37 7.12 24.23 -11.53
C THR A 37 7.03 24.38 -13.04
N VAL A 38 6.17 23.62 -13.70
CA VAL A 38 5.95 23.74 -15.14
C VAL A 38 4.94 24.86 -15.40
N ASP A 39 5.40 26.00 -15.89
CA ASP A 39 4.53 27.07 -16.38
C ASP A 39 3.74 26.58 -17.60
N GLY A 40 2.42 26.44 -17.41
CA GLY A 40 1.51 25.75 -18.33
C GLY A 40 0.60 24.75 -17.61
N ALA A 41 0.98 24.33 -16.41
CA ALA A 41 0.10 23.73 -15.42
C ALA A 41 -0.27 24.75 -14.35
N ALA A 42 -0.83 25.90 -14.76
CA ALA A 42 -1.67 26.68 -13.88
C ALA A 42 -2.94 25.84 -13.59
N GLU A 43 -2.79 24.78 -12.80
CA GLU A 43 -3.90 24.33 -11.98
C GLU A 43 -4.31 25.57 -11.19
N PRO A 44 -5.59 26.02 -11.28
CA PRO A 44 -6.05 27.06 -10.38
C PRO A 44 -5.68 26.62 -8.97
N PRO A 45 -5.24 27.55 -8.11
CA PRO A 45 -4.83 27.20 -6.76
C PRO A 45 -5.93 26.31 -6.20
N GLN A 46 -5.55 25.14 -5.65
CA GLN A 46 -6.46 24.13 -5.11
C GLN A 46 -7.26 24.65 -3.90
N THR A 47 -7.46 25.96 -3.80
CA THR A 47 -8.50 26.65 -3.07
C THR A 47 -9.86 26.02 -3.34
N ARG A 48 -10.68 26.06 -2.28
CA ARG A 48 -12.07 25.62 -2.32
C ARG A 48 -12.84 26.21 -3.50
N ALA A 49 -12.66 27.50 -3.78
CA ALA A 49 -13.31 28.19 -4.89
C ALA A 49 -12.90 27.62 -6.27
N GLY A 50 -11.62 27.29 -6.47
CA GLY A 50 -11.13 26.66 -7.70
C GLY A 50 -11.66 25.23 -7.90
N LEU A 51 -11.88 24.49 -6.81
CA LEU A 51 -12.46 23.15 -6.85
C LEU A 51 -13.99 23.17 -7.01
N GLU A 52 -14.67 24.21 -6.52
CA GLU A 52 -16.11 24.41 -6.69
C GLU A 52 -16.48 24.76 -8.14
N ALA A 53 -15.59 25.47 -8.86
CA ALA A 53 -15.73 25.74 -10.29
C ALA A 53 -15.59 24.49 -11.17
N LYS A 54 -14.94 23.43 -10.68
CA LYS A 54 -14.77 22.18 -11.42
C LYS A 54 -16.03 21.31 -11.41
N THR A 55 -16.20 20.53 -12.47
CA THR A 55 -17.31 19.60 -12.61
C THR A 55 -17.05 18.32 -11.79
N VAL A 56 -18.12 17.61 -11.42
CA VAL A 56 -18.03 16.33 -10.69
C VAL A 56 -17.11 15.29 -11.38
N PRO A 57 -17.13 15.10 -12.71
CA PRO A 57 -16.19 14.18 -13.37
C PRO A 57 -14.73 14.61 -13.21
N GLU A 58 -14.41 15.89 -13.30
CA GLU A 58 -13.04 16.39 -13.10
C GLU A 58 -12.55 16.18 -11.67
N LEU A 59 -13.42 16.43 -10.68
CA LEU A 59 -13.13 16.15 -9.27
C LEU A 59 -12.86 14.66 -9.03
N LYS A 60 -13.61 13.77 -9.69
CA LYS A 60 -13.36 12.31 -9.60
C LYS A 60 -12.01 11.91 -10.20
N VAL A 61 -11.58 12.55 -11.29
CA VAL A 61 -10.25 12.32 -11.88
C VAL A 61 -9.15 12.76 -10.91
N LEU A 62 -9.28 13.94 -10.30
CA LEU A 62 -8.32 14.45 -9.31
C LEU A 62 -8.23 13.53 -8.08
N VAL A 63 -9.38 13.08 -7.56
CA VAL A 63 -9.45 12.14 -6.42
C VAL A 63 -8.84 10.77 -6.77
N LYS A 64 -9.10 10.26 -7.98
CA LYS A 64 -8.51 9.01 -8.49
C LYS A 64 -6.99 9.11 -8.62
N ASN A 65 -6.49 10.22 -9.15
CA ASN A 65 -5.05 10.47 -9.29
C ASN A 65 -4.35 10.51 -7.92
N ARG A 66 -5.03 11.03 -6.89
CA ARG A 66 -4.55 11.01 -5.49
C ARG A 66 -4.76 9.69 -4.75
N ARG A 67 -5.33 8.67 -5.40
CA ARG A 67 -5.68 7.37 -4.80
C ARG A 67 -6.51 7.48 -3.51
N LEU A 68 -7.28 8.57 -3.39
CA LEU A 68 -8.18 8.76 -2.27
C LEU A 68 -9.33 7.76 -2.45
N GLY A 69 -9.66 7.03 -1.37
CA GLY A 69 -10.53 5.84 -1.36
C GLY A 69 -11.94 6.05 -1.93
N PRO A 70 -12.85 5.07 -1.79
CA PRO A 70 -14.02 4.92 -2.65
C PRO A 70 -14.81 6.23 -2.82
N TYR A 71 -14.89 6.69 -4.08
CA TYR A 71 -15.45 8.00 -4.46
C TYR A 71 -16.71 7.91 -5.32
N SER A 72 -17.22 6.70 -5.54
CA SER A 72 -18.39 6.44 -6.37
C SER A 72 -19.70 6.94 -5.74
N LYS A 73 -19.75 7.06 -4.41
CA LYS A 73 -20.92 7.53 -3.66
C LYS A 73 -20.77 8.94 -3.07
N LEU A 74 -19.63 9.60 -3.31
CA LEU A 74 -19.33 10.91 -2.72
C LEU A 74 -20.03 12.01 -3.51
N THR A 75 -20.65 12.93 -2.78
CA THR A 75 -21.22 14.17 -3.31
C THR A 75 -20.11 15.14 -3.72
N LYS A 76 -20.45 16.12 -4.58
CA LYS A 76 -19.49 17.14 -5.06
C LYS A 76 -18.74 17.81 -3.91
N ARG A 77 -19.46 18.13 -2.82
CA ARG A 77 -18.89 18.77 -1.63
C ARG A 77 -17.90 17.87 -0.89
N GLU A 78 -18.22 16.58 -0.70
CA GLU A 78 -17.32 15.65 -0.02
C GLU A 78 -16.06 15.33 -0.85
N LEU A 79 -16.15 15.37 -2.19
CA LEU A 79 -14.98 15.25 -3.07
C LEU A 79 -14.03 16.45 -2.87
N ILE A 80 -14.58 17.66 -2.75
CA ILE A 80 -13.81 18.89 -2.52
C ILE A 80 -13.17 18.86 -1.14
N ASP A 81 -13.91 18.49 -0.09
CA ASP A 81 -13.38 18.40 1.27
C ASP A 81 -12.25 17.36 1.39
N ARG A 82 -12.32 16.25 0.63
CA ARG A 82 -11.22 15.26 0.55
C ARG A 82 -10.02 15.74 -0.23
N LEU A 83 -10.21 16.51 -1.32
CA LEU A 83 -9.12 17.09 -2.09
C LEU A 83 -8.37 18.17 -1.30
N LEU A 84 -9.09 18.93 -0.47
CA LEU A 84 -8.55 19.95 0.42
C LEU A 84 -7.89 19.39 1.68
N GLY A 85 -7.97 18.07 1.93
CA GLY A 85 -7.44 17.46 3.16
C GLY A 85 -8.22 17.81 4.43
N ALA A 86 -9.36 18.51 4.32
CA ALA A 86 -10.18 18.96 5.45
C ALA A 86 -10.96 17.82 6.14
N GLY A 87 -10.91 16.61 5.60
CA GLY A 87 -11.52 15.42 6.19
C GLY A 87 -10.67 14.71 7.26
N SER A 88 -9.59 15.32 7.75
CA SER A 88 -8.77 14.77 8.85
C SER A 88 -8.84 15.64 10.12
N SER A 89 -10.03 15.68 10.71
CA SER A 89 -10.32 16.10 12.10
C SER A 89 -11.65 15.43 12.45
N ALA A 90 -11.88 14.69 13.54
CA ALA A 90 -11.20 14.40 14.82
C ALA A 90 -11.98 13.16 15.42
N PRO A 91 -11.79 12.65 16.67
CA PRO A 91 -11.00 13.21 17.76
C PRO A 91 -10.04 12.24 18.49
N VAL A 92 -9.06 12.89 19.11
CA VAL A 92 -8.40 12.48 20.35
C VAL A 92 -9.48 12.16 21.39
N ALA A 93 -9.53 10.92 21.86
CA ALA A 93 -10.15 10.60 23.13
C ALA A 93 -9.06 10.64 24.20
N GLU A 94 -9.09 11.68 25.02
CA GLU A 94 -8.52 11.67 26.37
C GLU A 94 -9.04 10.45 27.13
N GLN A 95 -8.15 9.75 27.83
CA GLN A 95 -8.38 9.42 29.24
C GLN A 95 -7.04 9.37 30.01
N PRO A 96 -7.06 9.72 31.31
CA PRO A 96 -5.99 10.43 32.00
C PRO A 96 -5.21 9.55 33.00
N THR A 97 -3.99 9.99 33.37
CA THR A 97 -3.25 9.86 34.66
C THR A 97 -3.54 8.66 35.59
N ALA A 98 -2.60 7.94 36.22
CA ALA A 98 -1.16 8.06 36.44
C ALA A 98 -0.67 6.74 37.14
N PRO A 99 0.34 6.72 38.05
CA PRO A 99 1.69 6.19 37.84
C PRO A 99 1.99 4.89 38.62
N ALA A 100 2.86 4.02 38.09
CA ALA A 100 3.67 3.11 38.91
C ALA A 100 4.80 2.46 38.08
N ALA A 101 6.03 2.93 38.28
CA ALA A 101 7.19 2.04 38.32
C ALA A 101 7.22 1.38 39.72
N PRO A 102 7.89 0.23 39.99
CA PRO A 102 9.03 -0.33 39.25
C PRO A 102 8.94 -1.85 38.94
N GLN A 103 9.82 -2.29 38.03
CA GLN A 103 10.17 -3.71 37.81
C GLN A 103 10.82 -4.31 39.08
N PRO A 104 10.83 -5.65 39.32
CA PRO A 104 11.81 -6.52 38.65
C PRO A 104 11.41 -8.02 38.48
N VAL A 105 12.33 -8.76 37.86
CA VAL A 105 12.58 -10.23 37.84
C VAL A 105 11.91 -11.13 36.78
N ALA A 106 12.71 -11.42 35.75
CA ALA A 106 13.00 -12.72 35.14
C ALA A 106 11.92 -13.82 35.09
N SER A 107 11.48 -14.18 33.87
CA SER A 107 11.23 -15.56 33.45
C SER A 107 11.23 -15.66 31.91
N PRO A 108 11.74 -16.76 31.32
CA PRO A 108 11.88 -16.94 29.87
C PRO A 108 10.51 -16.98 29.17
N PRO A 109 10.41 -16.56 27.88
CA PRO A 109 9.12 -16.46 27.20
C PRO A 109 8.49 -17.84 27.01
N PRO A 110 7.29 -18.11 27.56
CA PRO A 110 6.48 -19.22 27.11
C PRO A 110 5.96 -18.93 25.71
N ALA A 111 5.95 -19.96 24.86
CA ALA A 111 5.43 -19.93 23.51
C ALA A 111 4.03 -19.28 23.46
N PRO A 112 3.70 -18.51 22.39
CA PRO A 112 2.37 -17.97 22.24
C PRO A 112 1.33 -19.11 22.20
N PRO A 113 0.18 -18.97 22.89
CA PRO A 113 -0.82 -20.02 22.99
C PRO A 113 -1.49 -20.30 21.64
N PRO A 114 -1.94 -21.54 21.38
CA PRO A 114 -2.75 -21.87 20.21
C PRO A 114 -4.11 -21.18 20.36
N ALA A 115 -4.28 -20.06 19.66
CA ALA A 115 -5.53 -19.33 19.61
C ALA A 115 -6.55 -20.12 18.79
N ALA A 116 -7.41 -20.85 19.51
CA ALA A 116 -8.81 -21.09 19.19
C ALA A 116 -9.14 -21.43 17.73
N ALA A 117 -9.09 -22.72 17.41
CA ALA A 117 -9.84 -23.31 16.30
C ALA A 117 -11.33 -22.98 16.44
N ARG A 118 -11.84 -22.11 15.56
CA ARG A 118 -13.26 -22.08 15.19
C ARG A 118 -13.48 -23.06 14.04
N PRO A 119 -14.61 -23.79 14.00
CA PRO A 119 -14.78 -24.92 13.11
C PRO A 119 -15.14 -24.47 11.69
N GLY A 120 -14.59 -25.16 10.70
CA GLY A 120 -15.11 -25.16 9.32
C GLY A 120 -14.07 -25.46 8.27
N VAL A 121 -12.83 -25.00 8.46
CA VAL A 121 -11.74 -25.20 7.50
C VAL A 121 -10.44 -25.37 8.28
N ASP A 122 -9.73 -26.48 8.07
CA ASP A 122 -8.42 -26.71 8.66
C ASP A 122 -7.38 -25.81 7.96
N ALA A 123 -7.24 -24.59 8.48
CA ALA A 123 -6.32 -23.59 7.95
C ALA A 123 -4.85 -24.07 7.98
N ALA A 124 -4.49 -24.92 8.95
CA ALA A 124 -3.16 -25.50 9.05
C ALA A 124 -2.93 -26.54 7.95
N ALA A 125 -3.92 -27.40 7.67
CA ALA A 125 -3.85 -28.34 6.55
C ALA A 125 -3.75 -27.64 5.19
N ILE A 126 -4.51 -26.56 4.99
CA ILE A 126 -4.42 -25.74 3.76
C ILE A 126 -3.05 -25.08 3.64
N ALA A 127 -2.52 -24.52 4.72
CA ALA A 127 -1.19 -23.92 4.73
C ALA A 127 -0.09 -24.97 4.43
N ALA A 128 -0.23 -26.19 4.96
CA ALA A 128 0.67 -27.30 4.65
C ALA A 128 0.62 -27.70 3.17
N HIS A 129 -0.57 -27.89 2.61
CA HIS A 129 -0.76 -28.22 1.19
C HIS A 129 -0.21 -27.12 0.27
N LEU A 130 -0.41 -25.85 0.62
CA LEU A 130 0.16 -24.72 -0.13
C LEU A 130 1.69 -24.66 -0.09
N ARG A 131 2.34 -25.19 0.96
CA ARG A 131 3.80 -25.33 1.04
C ARG A 131 4.32 -26.51 0.23
N GLU A 132 3.48 -27.52 0.00
CA GLU A 132 3.80 -28.69 -0.83
C GLU A 132 3.62 -28.39 -2.33
N THR A 133 2.66 -27.55 -2.67
CA THR A 133 2.35 -27.15 -4.06
C THR A 133 3.53 -26.42 -4.71
N GLU A 134 3.87 -26.79 -5.95
CA GLU A 134 5.07 -26.28 -6.64
C GLU A 134 4.81 -24.98 -7.40
N THR A 135 3.59 -24.78 -7.91
CA THR A 135 3.25 -23.66 -8.79
C THR A 135 2.22 -22.71 -8.19
N GLU A 136 2.35 -21.42 -8.51
CA GLU A 136 1.38 -20.39 -8.10
C GLU A 136 -0.01 -20.65 -8.70
N GLU A 137 -0.06 -21.30 -9.88
CA GLU A 137 -1.28 -21.64 -10.61
C GLU A 137 -2.05 -22.78 -9.93
N GLU A 138 -1.37 -23.87 -9.54
CA GLU A 138 -1.98 -24.98 -8.79
C GLU A 138 -2.44 -24.51 -7.40
N GLY A 139 -1.65 -23.68 -6.72
CA GLY A 139 -2.01 -23.13 -5.42
C GLY A 139 -3.23 -22.19 -5.51
N ALA A 140 -3.33 -21.40 -6.58
CA ALA A 140 -4.49 -20.56 -6.83
C ALA A 140 -5.75 -21.39 -7.10
N ALA A 141 -5.65 -22.41 -7.96
CA ALA A 141 -6.74 -23.34 -8.25
C ALA A 141 -7.22 -24.06 -6.98
N TYR A 142 -6.29 -24.49 -6.12
CA TYR A 142 -6.61 -25.10 -4.84
C TYR A 142 -7.37 -24.15 -3.90
N LEU A 143 -6.90 -22.90 -3.75
CA LEU A 143 -7.59 -21.89 -2.93
C LEU A 143 -8.98 -21.51 -3.47
N GLU A 144 -9.19 -21.59 -4.78
CA GLU A 144 -10.50 -21.35 -5.40
C GLU A 144 -11.45 -22.53 -5.19
N ALA A 145 -10.97 -23.77 -5.32
CA ALA A 145 -11.76 -24.99 -5.07
C ALA A 145 -12.24 -25.10 -3.61
N GLN A 146 -11.46 -24.57 -2.66
CA GLN A 146 -11.83 -24.55 -1.24
C GLN A 146 -12.86 -23.47 -0.89
N HIS A 147 -13.26 -22.61 -1.84
CA HIS A 147 -14.25 -21.54 -1.65
C HIS A 147 -14.09 -20.73 -0.35
N LEU A 148 -12.84 -20.38 -0.02
CA LEU A 148 -12.52 -19.78 1.28
C LEU A 148 -13.05 -18.35 1.41
N ASP A 149 -13.83 -18.14 2.47
CA ASP A 149 -14.24 -16.82 2.94
C ASP A 149 -13.04 -16.00 3.44
N ARG A 150 -13.27 -14.69 3.60
CA ARG A 150 -12.23 -13.75 4.06
C ARG A 150 -11.62 -14.16 5.40
N ASP A 151 -12.44 -14.60 6.34
CA ASP A 151 -11.97 -14.99 7.68
C ASP A 151 -11.12 -16.26 7.62
N SER A 152 -11.49 -17.22 6.78
CA SER A 152 -10.71 -18.45 6.53
C SER A 152 -9.36 -18.13 5.86
N LEU A 153 -9.32 -17.15 4.95
CA LEU A 153 -8.05 -16.67 4.37
C LEU A 153 -7.16 -15.96 5.39
N LEU A 154 -7.74 -15.23 6.35
CA LEU A 154 -6.97 -14.61 7.43
C LEU A 154 -6.40 -15.67 8.39
N ALA A 155 -7.15 -16.74 8.66
CA ALA A 155 -6.66 -17.88 9.43
C ALA A 155 -5.46 -18.54 8.74
N VAL A 156 -5.56 -18.84 7.44
CA VAL A 156 -4.43 -19.37 6.64
C VAL A 156 -3.25 -18.40 6.60
N ALA A 157 -3.51 -17.09 6.52
CA ALA A 157 -2.44 -16.08 6.55
C ALA A 157 -1.72 -16.05 7.91
N THR A 158 -2.45 -16.27 9.00
CA THR A 158 -1.89 -16.36 10.36
C THR A 158 -0.98 -17.56 10.49
N GLU A 159 -1.38 -18.72 9.95
CA GLU A 159 -0.57 -19.94 9.89
C GLU A 159 0.69 -19.78 9.02
N LEU A 160 0.61 -18.97 7.97
CA LEU A 160 1.77 -18.59 7.15
C LEU A 160 2.59 -17.43 7.75
N GLN A 161 2.28 -17.01 8.98
CA GLN A 161 2.95 -15.95 9.72
C GLN A 161 2.97 -14.60 8.98
N LEU A 162 1.93 -14.33 8.17
CA LEU A 162 1.79 -13.07 7.46
C LEU A 162 1.28 -11.98 8.41
N THR A 163 2.05 -10.91 8.56
CA THR A 163 1.67 -9.75 9.38
C THR A 163 0.97 -8.67 8.53
N ARG A 164 0.17 -7.83 9.19
CA ARG A 164 -0.55 -6.68 8.58
C ARG A 164 -1.45 -7.08 7.40
N VAL A 165 -2.19 -8.19 7.54
CA VAL A 165 -3.07 -8.73 6.49
C VAL A 165 -4.52 -8.22 6.55
N ASP A 166 -4.93 -7.64 7.67
CA ASP A 166 -6.33 -7.26 7.93
C ASP A 166 -6.86 -6.15 6.99
N ARG A 167 -5.95 -5.28 6.53
CA ARG A 167 -6.27 -4.15 5.66
C ARG A 167 -6.25 -4.51 4.17
N LEU A 168 -5.83 -5.71 3.81
CA LEU A 168 -5.74 -6.11 2.40
C LEU A 168 -7.09 -6.57 1.87
N SER A 169 -7.29 -6.32 0.57
CA SER A 169 -8.42 -6.91 -0.15
C SER A 169 -8.25 -8.43 -0.24
N GLN A 170 -9.35 -9.17 -0.36
CA GLN A 170 -9.31 -10.64 -0.48
C GLN A 170 -8.41 -11.10 -1.63
N LYS A 171 -8.41 -10.37 -2.76
CA LYS A 171 -7.55 -10.64 -3.91
C LYS A 171 -6.06 -10.46 -3.59
N GLU A 172 -5.70 -9.42 -2.84
CA GLU A 172 -4.31 -9.19 -2.43
C GLU A 172 -3.88 -10.15 -1.31
N LEU A 173 -4.79 -10.53 -0.43
CA LEU A 173 -4.57 -11.53 0.61
C LEU A 173 -4.22 -12.89 -0.02
N LYS A 174 -5.01 -13.36 -0.99
CA LYS A 174 -4.71 -14.56 -1.79
C LYS A 174 -3.32 -14.45 -2.45
N ARG A 175 -3.02 -13.32 -3.07
CA ARG A 175 -1.71 -13.08 -3.72
C ARG A 175 -0.54 -13.15 -2.74
N ARG A 176 -0.69 -12.61 -1.53
CA ARG A 176 0.35 -12.66 -0.47
C ARG A 176 0.51 -14.07 0.09
N ILE A 177 -0.59 -14.78 0.33
CA ILE A 177 -0.59 -16.19 0.78
C ILE A 177 0.19 -17.04 -0.21
N LEU A 178 -0.14 -16.97 -1.51
CA LEU A 178 0.55 -17.72 -2.57
C LEU A 178 2.03 -17.34 -2.64
N LYS A 179 2.34 -16.04 -2.65
CA LYS A 179 3.72 -15.56 -2.69
C LYS A 179 4.54 -16.01 -1.47
N GLN A 180 3.94 -16.11 -0.30
CA GLN A 180 4.64 -16.52 0.92
C GLN A 180 4.83 -18.03 0.97
N ALA A 181 3.78 -18.81 0.66
CA ALA A 181 3.82 -20.26 0.67
C ALA A 181 4.76 -20.83 -0.41
N ILE A 182 4.72 -20.24 -1.62
CA ILE A 182 5.42 -20.77 -2.80
C ILE A 182 6.70 -19.98 -3.10
N GLY A 183 6.72 -18.68 -2.81
CA GLY A 183 7.88 -17.82 -3.10
C GLY A 183 9.14 -18.18 -2.29
N ALA A 184 8.99 -18.82 -1.13
CA ALA A 184 10.11 -19.42 -0.40
C ALA A 184 10.76 -20.58 -1.19
N ARG A 185 9.94 -21.42 -1.84
CA ARG A 185 10.42 -22.53 -2.70
C ARG A 185 10.94 -22.08 -4.05
N ARG A 186 10.39 -21.01 -4.65
CA ARG A 186 10.89 -20.44 -5.93
C ARG A 186 12.38 -20.06 -5.86
N LYS A 187 12.87 -19.64 -4.68
CA LYS A 187 14.29 -19.40 -4.45
C LYS A 187 15.15 -20.67 -4.48
N PHE A 188 14.59 -21.83 -4.14
CA PHE A 188 15.31 -23.12 -4.11
C PHE A 188 15.10 -23.97 -5.38
N ALA A 189 13.99 -23.81 -6.11
CA ALA A 189 13.79 -24.47 -7.40
C ALA A 189 14.80 -23.98 -8.46
N GLY A 190 15.21 -22.71 -8.38
CA GLY A 190 16.32 -22.16 -9.19
C GLY A 190 17.69 -22.76 -8.85
N LEU A 191 17.88 -23.34 -7.65
CA LEU A 191 19.12 -24.03 -7.25
C LEU A 191 19.17 -25.51 -7.64
N ARG A 192 18.05 -26.14 -8.03
CA ARG A 192 18.01 -27.54 -8.50
C ARG A 192 18.31 -27.71 -10.00
N LYS A 193 18.59 -26.62 -10.70
CA LYS A 193 18.89 -26.59 -12.15
C LYS A 193 20.33 -26.15 -12.46
N TRP A 194 21.26 -26.34 -11.53
CA TRP A 194 22.69 -26.22 -11.78
C TRP A 194 23.37 -27.56 -11.50
#